data_AF-A0ABD3WEM3-F1
#
_entry.id   AF-A0ABD3WEM3-F1
#
_cell.length_a   1.000
_cell.length_b   1.000
_cell.length_c   1.000
_cell.angle_alpha   90.00
_cell.angle_beta   90.00
_cell.angle_gamma   90.00
#
_symmetry.space_group_name_H-M   'P 1'
#
loop_
_entity.id
_entity.type
_entity.pdbx_description
1 polymer ?
#
loop_
_entity_poly.entity_id
_entity_poly.type
_entity_poly.pdbx_seq_one_letter_code
_entity_poly.pdbx_strand_id
1 'polypeptide(L)'
;YDRVLIATAMPKYYGDAYIHTVPIMANGAPISDSTSKLTLSDDPYMRSIDGDYALRQAYVYDYFTNAIYRDSNFSIGISRENTWTIIHRGISKGFVKLAVDWISHNIYWTDQHYKWIVVQSLLGDDTSMYRVLMHDDLENPIALALDPMEA
;
A
#
# COMPACT_ATOMS: atom_id res chain seq x y z
N TYR A 1 15.62 16.37 -1.59
CA TYR A 1 14.93 15.23 -0.98
C TYR A 1 13.46 15.41 -1.27
N ASP A 2 13.02 14.93 -2.42
CA ASP A 2 11.66 15.19 -2.90
C ASP A 2 10.70 14.23 -2.21
N ARG A 3 10.01 14.73 -1.20
CA ARG A 3 8.95 14.00 -0.51
C ARG A 3 7.70 14.07 -1.37
N VAL A 4 7.37 12.99 -2.06
CA VAL A 4 6.13 12.87 -2.83
C VAL A 4 5.00 12.51 -1.88
N LEU A 5 4.01 13.40 -1.74
CA LEU A 5 2.75 13.06 -1.09
C LEU A 5 1.93 12.23 -2.07
N ILE A 6 1.75 10.94 -1.79
CA ILE A 6 0.81 10.09 -2.53
C ILE A 6 -0.53 10.16 -1.81
N ALA A 7 -1.43 11.00 -2.33
CA ALA A 7 -2.82 11.02 -1.88
C ALA A 7 -3.64 10.13 -2.82
N THR A 8 -4.17 9.02 -2.31
CA THR A 8 -5.01 8.11 -3.09
C THR A 8 -6.49 8.38 -2.81
N ALA A 9 -7.26 8.63 -3.86
CA ALA A 9 -8.71 8.53 -3.84
C ALA A 9 -9.08 7.29 -4.65
N MET A 10 -9.41 6.20 -3.99
CA MET A 10 -9.88 4.99 -4.68
C MET A 10 -11.31 5.24 -5.17
N PRO A 11 -11.64 4.89 -6.42
CA PRO A 11 -12.98 5.10 -6.96
C PRO A 11 -14.05 4.36 -6.13
N LYS A 12 -15.25 4.94 -6.06
CA LYS A 12 -16.37 4.41 -5.28
C LYS A 12 -16.91 3.06 -5.79
N TYR A 13 -16.59 2.66 -7.03
CA TYR A 13 -17.10 1.47 -7.70
C TYR A 13 -16.04 0.83 -8.62
N TYR A 14 -16.21 -0.48 -8.83
CA TYR A 14 -15.46 -1.44 -9.67
C TYR A 14 -14.56 -0.85 -10.77
N GLY A 15 -13.35 -1.40 -10.89
CA GLY A 15 -12.42 -1.11 -11.99
C GLY A 15 -11.09 -0.48 -11.59
N ASP A 16 -10.46 0.16 -12.58
CA ASP A 16 -9.13 0.77 -12.51
C ASP A 16 -8.94 1.70 -11.31
N ALA A 17 -7.87 1.50 -10.53
CA ALA A 17 -7.41 2.57 -9.63
C ALA A 17 -6.52 3.54 -10.40
N TYR A 18 -6.67 4.83 -10.08
CA TYR A 18 -5.86 5.90 -10.63
C TYR A 18 -5.04 6.52 -9.52
N ILE A 19 -3.74 6.63 -9.74
CA ILE A 19 -2.82 7.37 -8.88
C ILE A 19 -2.53 8.69 -9.56
N HIS A 20 -2.76 9.78 -8.83
CA HIS A 20 -2.46 11.13 -9.28
C HIS A 20 -1.27 11.67 -8.48
N THR A 21 -0.30 12.26 -9.15
CA THR A 21 0.67 13.14 -8.48
C THR A 21 0.15 14.56 -8.50
N VAL A 22 0.21 15.23 -7.37
CA VAL A 22 0.12 16.69 -7.32
C VAL A 22 1.46 17.27 -7.76
N PRO A 23 1.48 18.41 -8.49
CA PRO A 23 2.72 19.01 -8.93
C PRO A 23 3.46 19.54 -7.70
N ILE A 24 4.63 19.00 -7.44
CA ILE A 24 5.55 19.52 -6.43
C ILE A 24 6.61 20.33 -7.16
N MET A 25 6.93 21.50 -6.61
CA MET A 25 8.05 22.30 -7.10
C MET A 25 9.35 21.60 -6.72
N ALA A 26 10.05 21.01 -7.69
CA ALA A 26 11.41 20.52 -7.51
C ALA A 26 12.37 21.52 -8.14
N ASN A 27 13.28 22.10 -7.34
CA ASN A 27 14.26 23.08 -7.78
C ASN A 27 13.68 24.29 -8.56
N GLY A 28 12.47 24.73 -8.21
CA GLY A 28 11.82 25.87 -8.86
C GLY A 28 11.13 25.55 -10.19
N ALA A 29 11.11 24.29 -10.63
CA ALA A 29 10.34 23.83 -11.79
C ALA A 29 9.14 22.99 -11.34
N PRO A 30 7.95 23.16 -11.95
CA PRO A 30 6.84 22.26 -11.73
C PRO A 30 7.17 20.89 -12.33
N ILE A 31 7.11 19.83 -11.52
CA ILE A 31 7.02 18.46 -12.04
C ILE A 31 5.60 18.29 -12.61
N SER A 32 5.49 17.84 -13.86
CA SER A 32 4.20 17.66 -14.54
C SER A 32 3.30 16.62 -13.84
N ASP A 33 2.02 16.94 -13.70
CA ASP A 33 0.98 16.03 -13.22
C ASP A 33 1.02 14.72 -14.02
N SER A 34 1.11 13.60 -13.31
CA SER A 34 1.12 12.27 -13.89
C SER A 34 -0.01 11.48 -13.30
N THR A 35 -0.88 10.95 -14.16
CA THR A 35 -1.92 9.98 -13.78
C THR A 35 -1.49 8.62 -14.27
N SER A 36 -1.49 7.62 -13.39
CA SER A 36 -1.17 6.24 -13.76
C SER A 36 -2.32 5.32 -13.38
N LYS A 37 -2.80 4.57 -14.37
CA LYS A 37 -3.81 3.52 -14.20
C LYS A 37 -3.14 2.26 -13.67
N LEU A 38 -3.72 1.67 -12.63
CA LEU A 38 -3.27 0.42 -12.03
C LEU A 38 -4.23 -0.71 -12.40
N THR A 39 -3.75 -1.70 -13.15
CA THR A 39 -4.50 -2.91 -13.47
C THR A 39 -3.86 -4.10 -12.75
N LEU A 40 -4.57 -4.68 -11.78
CA LEU A 40 -4.13 -5.84 -10.97
C LEU A 40 -4.78 -7.16 -11.42
N SER A 41 -5.99 -7.08 -11.98
CA SER A 41 -6.83 -8.20 -12.45
C SER A 41 -7.90 -7.67 -13.41
N ASP A 42 -8.78 -8.53 -13.92
CA ASP A 42 -9.89 -8.11 -14.80
C ASP A 42 -10.89 -7.16 -14.10
N ASP A 43 -10.92 -7.12 -12.75
CA ASP A 43 -11.75 -6.20 -11.95
C ASP A 43 -11.22 -6.09 -10.49
N PRO A 44 -10.12 -5.34 -10.25
CA PRO A 44 -9.54 -5.25 -8.92
C PRO A 44 -10.35 -4.29 -8.05
N TYR A 45 -10.45 -4.61 -6.75
CA TYR A 45 -11.10 -3.73 -5.79
C TYR A 45 -10.15 -3.36 -4.67
N MET A 46 -9.22 -2.48 -5.03
CA MET A 46 -8.22 -1.93 -4.12
C MET A 46 -8.85 -1.03 -3.07
N ARG A 47 -8.58 -1.29 -1.80
CA ARG A 47 -9.10 -0.48 -0.68
C ARG A 47 -8.01 0.24 0.13
N SER A 48 -6.77 -0.17 -0.04
CA SER A 48 -5.63 0.44 0.62
C SER A 48 -4.37 0.31 -0.22
N ILE A 49 -3.51 1.32 -0.15
CA ILE A 49 -2.19 1.35 -0.78
C ILE A 49 -1.22 2.09 0.14
N ASP A 50 0.02 1.62 0.20
CA ASP A 50 1.15 2.37 0.75
C ASP A 50 2.46 1.92 0.06
N GLY A 51 3.59 2.56 0.33
CA GLY A 51 4.83 2.31 -0.42
C GLY A 51 6.11 2.34 0.40
N ASP A 52 7.09 1.60 -0.09
CA ASP A 52 8.48 1.71 0.30
C ASP A 52 9.21 2.56 -0.75
N TYR A 53 9.54 3.80 -0.40
CA TYR A 53 10.19 4.71 -1.34
C TYR A 53 11.65 4.35 -1.58
N ALA A 54 12.33 3.72 -0.61
CA ALA A 54 13.74 3.39 -0.70
C ALA A 54 13.95 2.27 -1.73
N LEU A 55 13.02 1.31 -1.75
CA LEU A 55 13.02 0.18 -2.69
C LEU A 55 12.17 0.42 -3.94
N ARG A 56 11.46 1.55 -4.04
CA ARG A 56 10.48 1.84 -5.11
C ARG A 56 9.41 0.75 -5.23
N GLN A 57 8.83 0.36 -4.11
CA GLN A 57 7.81 -0.69 -4.05
C GLN A 57 6.48 -0.09 -3.60
N ALA A 58 5.39 -0.59 -4.17
CA ALA A 58 4.04 -0.26 -3.73
C ALA A 58 3.31 -1.52 -3.28
N TYR A 59 2.50 -1.37 -2.25
CA TYR A 59 1.72 -2.44 -1.64
C TYR A 59 0.26 -2.08 -1.69
N VAL A 60 -0.58 -2.98 -2.19
CA VAL A 60 -2.02 -2.77 -2.38
C VAL A 60 -2.80 -3.92 -1.78
N TYR A 61 -3.86 -3.60 -1.04
CA TYR A 61 -4.83 -4.59 -0.56
C TYR A 61 -6.01 -4.64 -1.52
N ASP A 62 -6.29 -5.83 -2.06
CA ASP A 62 -7.43 -6.12 -2.91
C ASP A 62 -8.51 -6.89 -2.13
N TYR A 63 -9.74 -6.35 -2.16
CA TYR A 63 -10.89 -6.86 -1.41
C TYR A 63 -11.46 -8.18 -1.95
N PHE A 64 -11.38 -8.45 -3.26
CA PHE A 64 -11.98 -9.66 -3.83
C PHE A 64 -11.10 -10.89 -3.61
N THR A 65 -9.79 -10.69 -3.72
CA THR A 65 -8.77 -11.72 -3.57
C THR A 65 -8.29 -11.92 -2.13
N ASN A 66 -8.66 -11.01 -1.21
CA ASN A 66 -8.29 -11.03 0.21
C ASN A 66 -6.77 -11.07 0.41
N ALA A 67 -6.04 -10.32 -0.40
CA ALA A 67 -4.59 -10.40 -0.47
C ALA A 67 -3.94 -9.02 -0.56
N ILE A 68 -2.71 -8.95 -0.05
CA ILE A 68 -1.81 -7.82 -0.30
C ILE A 68 -0.88 -8.20 -1.45
N TYR A 69 -0.82 -7.33 -2.45
CA TYR A 69 0.05 -7.42 -3.59
C TYR A 69 1.16 -6.38 -3.48
N ARG A 70 2.33 -6.72 -4.01
CA ARG A 70 3.49 -5.85 -4.16
C ARG A 70 3.79 -5.65 -5.63
N ASP A 71 3.93 -4.39 -6.04
CA ASP A 71 4.68 -3.98 -7.22
C ASP A 71 6.12 -3.71 -6.80
N SER A 72 7.06 -4.45 -7.38
CA SER A 72 8.48 -4.38 -6.99
C SER A 72 9.23 -3.25 -7.72
N ASN A 73 8.61 -2.59 -8.69
CA ASN A 73 9.25 -1.55 -9.49
C ASN A 73 8.25 -0.43 -9.79
N PHE A 74 7.60 0.05 -8.73
CA PHE A 74 6.54 1.02 -8.81
C PHE A 74 7.07 2.36 -9.34
N SER A 75 6.41 2.87 -10.38
CA SER A 75 6.69 4.17 -10.97
C SER A 75 5.40 4.85 -11.36
N ILE A 76 5.24 6.11 -10.98
CA ILE A 76 4.17 6.96 -11.48
C ILE A 76 4.66 7.63 -12.77
N GLY A 77 3.84 7.61 -13.83
CA GLY A 77 4.12 8.30 -15.10
C GLY A 77 4.87 7.48 -16.16
N ILE A 78 5.22 6.22 -15.89
CA ILE A 78 5.77 5.32 -16.90
C ILE A 78 4.85 4.11 -17.01
N SER A 79 4.23 3.92 -18.18
CA SER A 79 3.51 2.68 -18.49
C SER A 79 4.53 1.55 -18.59
N ARG A 80 4.48 0.62 -17.64
CA ARG A 80 5.30 -0.60 -17.63
C ARG A 80 4.39 -1.80 -17.41
N GLU A 81 4.84 -2.96 -17.89
CA GLU A 81 4.26 -4.23 -17.48
C GLU A 81 4.60 -4.45 -16.00
N ASN A 82 3.67 -4.10 -15.12
CA ASN A 82 3.84 -4.29 -13.69
C ASN A 82 3.60 -5.76 -13.35
N THR A 83 4.60 -6.38 -12.71
CA THR A 83 4.46 -7.74 -12.17
C THR A 83 4.05 -7.64 -10.71
N TRP A 84 2.82 -8.03 -10.43
CA TRP A 84 2.29 -8.05 -9.07
C TRP A 84 2.59 -9.37 -8.38
N THR A 85 3.19 -9.28 -7.21
CA THR A 85 3.54 -10.43 -6.38
C THR A 85 2.69 -10.46 -5.13
N ILE A 86 2.14 -11.61 -4.78
CA ILE A 86 1.33 -11.74 -3.57
C ILE A 86 2.27 -11.88 -2.38
N ILE A 87 2.11 -11.02 -1.39
CA ILE A 87 2.92 -11.05 -0.17
C ILE A 87 2.13 -11.58 1.04
N HIS A 88 0.81 -11.48 1.03
CA HIS A 88 -0.03 -12.02 2.10
C HIS A 88 -1.43 -12.38 1.59
N ARG A 89 -2.03 -13.44 2.15
CA ARG A 89 -3.41 -13.87 1.87
C ARG A 89 -4.16 -14.13 3.17
N GLY A 90 -5.49 -14.07 3.11
CA GLY A 90 -6.33 -14.41 4.25
C GLY A 90 -6.65 -13.20 5.13
N ILE A 91 -6.64 -12.00 4.55
CA ILE A 91 -7.14 -10.79 5.20
C ILE A 91 -8.67 -10.79 5.10
N SER A 92 -9.37 -10.23 6.09
CA SER A 92 -10.83 -10.21 6.06
C SER A 92 -11.38 -9.35 4.92
N LYS A 93 -12.66 -9.55 4.60
CA LYS A 93 -13.41 -8.71 3.66
C LYS A 93 -14.00 -7.49 4.38
N GLY A 94 -13.16 -6.59 4.86
CA GLY A 94 -13.57 -5.39 5.61
C GLY A 94 -12.91 -4.10 5.19
N PHE A 95 -12.96 -3.11 6.09
CA PHE A 95 -12.05 -1.99 6.04
C PHE A 95 -10.66 -2.46 6.51
N VAL A 96 -9.67 -2.26 5.63
CA VAL A 96 -8.27 -2.58 5.86
C VAL A 96 -7.46 -1.35 5.52
N LYS A 97 -6.48 -1.02 6.36
CA LYS A 97 -5.46 -0.01 6.05
C LYS A 97 -4.09 -0.60 6.17
N LEU A 98 -3.27 -0.34 5.16
CA LEU A 98 -1.85 -0.64 5.13
C LEU A 98 -1.08 0.57 5.62
N ALA A 99 0.02 0.33 6.31
CA ALA A 99 1.07 1.31 6.54
C ALA A 99 2.43 0.63 6.40
N VAL A 100 3.37 1.26 5.71
CA VAL A 100 4.70 0.71 5.43
C VAL A 100 5.76 1.51 6.19
N ASP A 101 6.54 0.82 7.01
CA ASP A 101 7.79 1.34 7.54
C ASP A 101 8.88 1.07 6.50
N TRP A 102 9.22 2.10 5.73
CA TRP A 102 10.24 2.05 4.68
C TRP A 102 11.68 2.02 5.23
N ILE A 103 11.89 2.27 6.54
CA ILE A 103 13.21 2.23 7.17
C ILE A 103 13.52 0.80 7.58
N SER A 104 12.59 0.16 8.29
CA SER A 104 12.75 -1.22 8.76
C SER A 104 12.22 -2.27 7.77
N HIS A 105 11.61 -1.82 6.67
CA HIS A 105 11.03 -2.65 5.62
C HIS A 105 9.96 -3.61 6.18
N ASN A 106 9.01 -3.06 6.93
CA ASN A 106 7.89 -3.79 7.50
C ASN A 106 6.57 -3.23 6.98
N ILE A 107 5.61 -4.12 6.71
CA ILE A 107 4.22 -3.74 6.43
C ILE A 107 3.36 -4.02 7.64
N TYR A 108 2.51 -3.05 7.95
CA TYR A 108 1.52 -3.12 9.01
C TYR A 108 0.13 -3.03 8.39
N TRP A 109 -0.84 -3.71 8.99
CA TRP A 109 -2.23 -3.49 8.61
C TRP A 109 -3.21 -3.60 9.76
N THR A 110 -4.30 -2.83 9.64
CA THR A 110 -5.50 -3.00 10.46
C THR A 110 -6.48 -3.91 9.74
N ASP A 111 -7.20 -4.72 10.50
CA ASP A 111 -8.33 -5.50 9.96
C ASP A 111 -9.56 -5.30 10.85
N GLN A 112 -10.61 -4.75 10.26
CA GLN A 112 -11.85 -4.46 10.99
C GLN A 112 -12.54 -5.72 11.54
N HIS A 113 -12.54 -6.84 10.81
CA HIS A 113 -13.29 -8.03 11.23
C HIS A 113 -12.48 -8.93 12.15
N TYR A 114 -11.18 -9.09 11.88
CA TYR A 114 -10.29 -9.81 12.80
C TYR A 114 -9.91 -8.98 14.01
N LYS A 115 -10.19 -7.67 14.00
CA LYS A 115 -9.97 -6.75 15.12
C LYS A 115 -8.54 -6.80 15.61
N TRP A 116 -7.61 -6.75 14.66
CA TRP A 116 -6.19 -6.82 14.96
C TRP A 116 -5.38 -5.76 14.23
N ILE A 117 -4.18 -5.52 14.77
CA ILE A 117 -3.08 -4.85 14.10
C ILE A 117 -1.96 -5.87 13.98
N VAL A 118 -1.41 -5.99 12.79
CA VAL A 118 -0.48 -7.06 12.42
C VAL A 118 0.68 -6.47 11.66
N VAL A 119 1.85 -7.07 11.81
CA VAL A 119 3.10 -6.68 11.14
C VAL A 119 3.70 -7.88 10.43
N GLN A 120 4.32 -7.63 9.28
CA GLN A 120 5.03 -8.61 8.47
C GLN A 120 6.29 -7.98 7.88
N SER A 121 7.39 -8.73 7.89
CA SER A 121 8.63 -8.33 7.21
C SER A 121 8.44 -8.35 5.70
N LEU A 122 8.94 -7.31 5.03
CA LEU A 122 9.02 -7.22 3.57
C LEU A 122 10.39 -7.66 3.04
N LEU A 123 11.35 -7.91 3.93
CA LEU A 123 12.68 -8.45 3.61
C LEU A 123 12.72 -9.97 3.73
N GLY A 124 13.61 -10.56 2.94
CA GLY A 124 13.86 -11.99 2.90
C GLY A 124 13.00 -12.72 1.88
N ASP A 125 13.32 -14.00 1.67
CA ASP A 125 12.62 -14.85 0.69
C ASP A 125 11.30 -15.40 1.25
N ASP A 126 11.21 -15.55 2.58
CA ASP A 126 9.99 -15.96 3.26
C ASP A 126 9.27 -14.76 3.87
N THR A 127 8.25 -14.28 3.14
CA THR A 127 7.35 -13.24 3.61
C THR A 127 6.06 -13.82 4.21
N SER A 128 5.95 -15.12 4.44
CA SER A 128 4.72 -15.72 4.96
C SER A 128 4.46 -15.43 6.45
N MET A 129 5.51 -15.07 7.19
CA MET A 129 5.45 -14.84 8.63
C MET A 129 4.94 -13.45 8.98
N TYR A 130 3.94 -13.41 9.86
CA TYR A 130 3.42 -12.17 10.43
C TYR A 130 3.28 -12.32 11.95
N ARG A 131 3.17 -11.18 12.64
CA ARG A 131 2.96 -11.09 14.09
C ARG A 131 1.77 -10.20 14.39
N VAL A 132 0.90 -10.66 15.29
CA VAL A 132 -0.18 -9.84 15.85
C VAL A 132 0.42 -8.92 16.92
N LEU A 133 0.27 -7.61 16.74
CA LEU A 133 0.74 -6.58 17.67
C LEU A 133 -0.33 -6.22 18.69
N MET A 134 -1.59 -6.20 18.26
CA MET A 134 -2.74 -5.86 19.09
C MET A 134 -3.95 -6.61 18.57
N HIS A 135 -4.74 -7.19 19.46
CA HIS A 135 -6.04 -7.80 19.14
C HIS A 135 -7.09 -7.58 20.24
N ASP A 136 -6.67 -7.16 21.44
CA ASP A 136 -7.56 -6.85 22.54
C ASP A 136 -8.08 -5.41 22.41
N ASP A 137 -9.34 -5.20 22.82
CA ASP A 137 -10.01 -3.89 22.86
C ASP A 137 -10.11 -3.12 21.54
N LEU A 138 -9.96 -3.79 20.39
CA LEU A 138 -10.21 -3.23 19.07
C LEU A 138 -11.65 -3.51 18.63
N GLU A 139 -12.47 -2.47 18.47
CA GLU A 139 -13.84 -2.63 17.96
C GLU A 139 -13.92 -2.53 16.43
N ASN A 140 -13.40 -1.44 15.86
CA ASN A 140 -13.41 -1.16 14.42
C ASN A 140 -12.16 -0.35 14.02
N PRO A 141 -10.96 -0.97 13.99
CA PRO A 141 -9.75 -0.27 13.57
C PRO A 141 -9.80 0.05 12.08
N ILE A 142 -9.83 1.34 11.73
CA ILE A 142 -10.01 1.82 10.33
C ILE A 142 -8.88 2.68 9.80
N ALA A 143 -7.95 3.10 10.65
CA ALA A 143 -6.88 4.02 10.31
C ALA A 143 -5.57 3.57 10.94
N LEU A 144 -4.49 3.73 10.20
CA LEU A 144 -3.14 3.42 10.62
C LEU A 144 -2.20 4.43 9.95
N ALA A 145 -1.27 4.97 10.73
CA ALA A 145 -0.19 5.81 10.24
C ALA A 145 1.05 5.47 11.04
N LEU A 146 2.22 5.58 10.41
CA LEU A 146 3.51 5.35 11.03
C LEU A 146 4.29 6.66 11.01
N ASP A 147 5.12 6.87 12.02
CA ASP A 147 6.15 7.92 12.07
C ASP A 147 7.52 7.25 12.20
N PRO A 148 8.09 6.71 11.09
CA PRO A 148 9.39 6.07 11.12
C PRO A 148 10.46 7.14 11.29
N MET A 149 11.24 7.04 12.36
CA MET A 149 12.40 7.90 12.58
C MET A 149 13.69 7.11 12.34
N GLU A 150 14.61 7.69 11.57
CA GLU A 150 16.00 7.24 11.60
C GLU A 150 16.54 7.50 13.01
N ALA A 151 17.09 6.46 13.65
CA ALA A 151 17.66 6.52 15.00
C ALA A 151 19.01 7.26 15.02
#